data_AF-A0A8T3U2M2-F1
#
_entry.id   AF-A0A8T3U2M2-F1
#
_cell.length_a   1.000
_cell.length_b   1.000
_cell.length_c   1.000
_cell.angle_alpha   90.00
_cell.angle_beta   90.00
_cell.angle_gamma   90.00
#
_symmetry.space_group_name_H-M   'P 1'
#
loop_
_entity.id
_entity.type
_entity.pdbx_description
1 polymer ?
#
loop_
_entity_poly.entity_id
_entity_poly.type
_entity_poly.pdbx_seq_one_letter_code
_entity_poly.pdbx_strand_id
1 'polypeptide(L)'
;MKKIKVILATTIIAAMMLIYATNVFAAVTANITLTPRKTTVAPGEEFTVEVKAESIDAGANGITKIEGTLSYDNKVLNEITTDNQIEGMSGWKITFDNFSKKITATSTTAVKSNGPVFQISFKVRSDIAPASQTGQTGQSGTTNNSGSGINLSGGNQQSLSLGGTGTGTNETSIEFKSIKLEGGLDQGTANDVSTKINIGQASQQQPNQQPQQQPSTPAPTVPTPAPSQQPSTPEPTQPSKNPKAGIEDAPIILIAALSIVATISFILLKKAK
;
A
#
# COMPACT_ATOMS: atom_id res chain seq x y z
N MET A 1 -54.01 33.56 14.75
CA MET A 1 -53.19 33.47 13.52
C MET A 1 -51.70 33.73 13.72
N LYS A 2 -51.26 34.78 14.44
CA LYS A 2 -49.81 35.06 14.65
C LYS A 2 -49.03 33.90 15.29
N LYS A 3 -49.55 33.28 16.35
CA LYS A 3 -48.89 32.17 17.06
C LYS A 3 -48.67 30.92 16.19
N ILE A 4 -49.66 30.58 15.36
CA ILE A 4 -49.59 29.45 14.41
C ILE A 4 -48.55 29.70 13.31
N LYS A 5 -48.48 30.93 12.78
CA LYS A 5 -47.46 31.30 11.79
C LYS A 5 -46.04 31.24 12.36
N VAL A 6 -45.85 31.63 13.62
CA VAL A 6 -44.55 31.54 14.32
C VAL A 6 -44.14 30.07 14.53
N ILE A 7 -45.04 29.22 15.04
CA ILE A 7 -44.77 27.79 15.25
C ILE A 7 -44.40 27.10 13.92
N LEU A 8 -45.13 27.41 12.83
CA LEU A 8 -44.86 26.87 11.51
C LEU A 8 -43.47 27.29 11.01
N ALA A 9 -43.13 28.58 11.13
CA ALA A 9 -41.82 29.09 10.72
C ALA A 9 -40.67 28.45 11.50
N THR A 10 -40.79 28.30 12.83
CA THR A 10 -39.76 27.67 13.66
C THR A 10 -39.59 26.18 13.33
N THR A 11 -40.69 25.48 13.02
CA THR A 11 -40.64 24.05 12.64
C THR A 11 -39.92 23.86 11.30
N ILE A 12 -40.18 24.73 10.31
CA ILE A 12 -39.52 24.67 8.99
C ILE A 12 -38.01 24.94 9.13
N ILE A 13 -37.62 25.94 9.94
CA ILE A 13 -36.20 26.26 10.16
C ILE A 13 -35.47 25.11 10.87
N ALA A 14 -36.10 24.48 11.88
CA ALA A 14 -35.54 23.33 12.56
C ALA A 14 -35.40 22.11 11.63
N ALA A 15 -36.39 21.87 10.76
CA ALA A 15 -36.32 20.81 9.75
C ALA A 15 -35.22 21.08 8.71
N MET A 16 -35.06 22.33 8.25
CA MET A 16 -33.95 22.69 7.37
C MET A 16 -32.59 22.47 8.05
N MET A 17 -32.41 22.87 9.31
CA MET A 17 -31.16 22.60 10.05
C MET A 17 -30.84 21.11 10.18
N LEU A 18 -31.85 20.25 10.37
CA LEU A 18 -31.68 18.79 10.43
C LEU A 18 -31.21 18.20 9.08
N ILE A 19 -31.68 18.75 7.95
CA ILE A 19 -31.26 18.32 6.61
C ILE A 19 -29.80 18.72 6.32
N TYR A 20 -29.31 19.83 6.88
CA TYR A 20 -27.90 20.24 6.75
C TYR A 20 -26.93 19.37 7.57
N ALA A 21 -27.42 18.62 8.57
CA ALA A 21 -26.59 17.78 9.42
C ALA A 21 -26.34 16.37 8.84
N THR A 22 -26.97 15.98 7.72
CA THR A 22 -26.83 14.64 7.12
C THR A 22 -25.72 14.54 6.08
N ASN A 23 -24.68 15.38 6.16
CA ASN A 23 -23.49 15.18 5.34
C ASN A 23 -22.78 13.91 5.82
N VAL A 24 -23.15 12.78 5.25
CA VAL A 24 -22.40 11.53 5.34
C VAL A 24 -21.17 11.75 4.46
N PHE A 25 -20.05 12.14 5.07
CA PHE A 25 -18.78 12.27 4.36
C PHE A 25 -18.37 10.88 3.87
N ALA A 26 -18.19 10.75 2.55
CA ALA A 26 -17.63 9.53 1.98
C ALA A 26 -16.16 9.43 2.41
N ALA A 27 -15.74 8.26 2.88
CA ALA A 27 -14.34 8.07 3.21
C ALA A 27 -13.49 8.09 1.93
N VAL A 28 -12.35 8.77 1.96
CA VAL A 28 -11.37 8.71 0.88
C VAL A 28 -10.66 7.37 0.93
N THR A 29 -10.66 6.61 -0.16
CA THR A 29 -9.99 5.31 -0.22
C THR A 29 -9.06 5.21 -1.42
N ALA A 30 -7.94 4.51 -1.23
CA ALA A 30 -7.03 4.08 -2.28
C ALA A 30 -6.20 2.92 -1.76
N ASN A 31 -5.79 2.05 -2.67
CA ASN A 31 -4.74 1.06 -2.45
C ASN A 31 -3.40 1.75 -2.66
N ILE A 32 -2.57 1.78 -1.61
CA ILE A 32 -1.18 2.18 -1.77
C ILE A 32 -0.37 0.94 -2.09
N THR A 33 0.64 1.07 -2.96
CA THR A 33 1.60 -0.01 -3.24
C THR A 33 3.02 0.50 -3.06
N LEU A 34 3.92 -0.41 -2.69
CA LEU A 34 5.33 -0.14 -2.46
C LEU A 34 6.15 -1.14 -3.29
N THR A 35 6.69 -0.68 -4.42
CA THR A 35 7.30 -1.54 -5.45
C THR A 35 8.78 -1.24 -5.61
N PRO A 36 9.69 -2.18 -5.32
CA PRO A 36 11.11 -1.97 -5.55
C PRO A 36 11.45 -2.14 -7.03
N ARG A 37 12.35 -1.31 -7.55
CA ARG A 37 12.87 -1.47 -8.93
C ARG A 37 13.89 -2.60 -9.07
N LYS A 38 14.47 -3.03 -7.94
CA LYS A 38 15.33 -4.21 -7.84
C LYS A 38 14.95 -4.98 -6.58
N THR A 39 14.78 -6.29 -6.71
CA THR A 39 14.51 -7.19 -5.58
C THR A 39 15.77 -7.81 -4.99
N THR A 40 16.91 -7.69 -5.68
CA THR A 40 18.23 -8.12 -5.19
C THR A 40 19.25 -7.02 -5.43
N VAL A 41 20.03 -6.68 -4.41
CA VAL A 41 20.99 -5.57 -4.41
C VAL A 41 22.25 -5.96 -3.65
N ALA A 42 23.41 -5.53 -4.17
CA ALA A 42 24.69 -5.79 -3.53
C ALA A 42 24.96 -4.81 -2.37
N PRO A 43 25.80 -5.17 -1.38
CA PRO A 43 26.31 -4.22 -0.40
C PRO A 43 26.93 -2.98 -1.06
N GLY A 44 26.58 -1.79 -0.56
CA GLY A 44 27.01 -0.51 -1.14
C GLY A 44 26.22 -0.04 -2.36
N GLU A 45 25.32 -0.87 -2.92
CA GLU A 45 24.51 -0.52 -4.09
C GLU A 45 23.31 0.35 -3.71
N GLU A 46 22.94 1.26 -4.62
CA GLU A 46 21.74 2.07 -4.54
C GLU A 46 20.59 1.44 -5.34
N PHE A 47 19.38 1.55 -4.80
CA PHE A 47 18.15 1.11 -5.45
C PHE A 47 16.99 2.02 -5.08
N THR A 48 15.93 1.97 -5.89
CA THR A 48 14.73 2.78 -5.64
C THR A 48 13.52 1.92 -5.37
N VAL A 49 12.62 2.47 -4.55
CA VAL A 49 11.31 1.91 -4.26
C VAL A 49 10.25 2.95 -4.58
N GLU A 50 9.29 2.58 -5.42
CA GLU A 50 8.24 3.44 -5.92
C GLU A 50 6.94 3.23 -5.15
N VAL A 51 6.30 4.33 -4.76
CA VAL A 51 4.99 4.34 -4.11
C VAL A 51 3.93 4.80 -5.11
N LYS A 52 2.87 4.00 -5.26
CA LYS A 52 1.71 4.33 -6.12
C LYS A 52 0.43 4.38 -5.32
N ALA A 53 -0.50 5.18 -5.82
CA ALA A 53 -1.91 5.13 -5.42
C ALA A 53 -2.71 4.48 -6.55
N GLU A 54 -3.53 3.50 -6.20
CA GLU A 54 -4.31 2.68 -7.12
C GLU A 54 -5.73 2.49 -6.58
N SER A 55 -6.69 2.18 -7.46
CA SER A 55 -8.10 1.95 -7.08
C SER A 55 -8.67 3.10 -6.24
N ILE A 56 -8.41 4.34 -6.68
CA ILE A 56 -8.80 5.56 -5.96
C ILE A 56 -10.32 5.74 -6.02
N ASP A 57 -10.95 5.82 -4.85
CA ASP A 57 -12.33 6.27 -4.68
C ASP A 57 -12.35 7.41 -3.64
N ALA A 58 -12.39 8.63 -4.14
CA ALA A 58 -12.29 9.88 -3.38
C ALA A 58 -13.29 10.95 -3.86
N GLY A 59 -14.35 10.50 -4.57
CA GLY A 59 -15.40 11.36 -5.10
C GLY A 59 -14.91 12.57 -5.91
N ALA A 60 -15.61 13.70 -5.76
CA ALA A 60 -15.31 14.93 -6.48
C ALA A 60 -14.00 15.59 -6.04
N ASN A 61 -13.61 15.40 -4.78
CA ASN A 61 -12.46 16.06 -4.16
C ASN A 61 -11.12 15.41 -4.55
N GLY A 62 -11.13 14.13 -4.95
CA GLY A 62 -9.89 13.39 -5.25
C GLY A 62 -8.98 13.28 -4.02
N ILE A 63 -7.80 12.67 -4.18
CA ILE A 63 -6.77 12.67 -3.14
C ILE A 63 -5.87 13.88 -3.35
N THR A 64 -5.65 14.65 -2.30
CA THR A 64 -4.74 15.81 -2.29
C THR A 64 -3.62 15.65 -1.27
N LYS A 65 -3.75 14.75 -0.29
CA LYS A 65 -2.68 14.43 0.65
C LYS A 65 -2.61 12.93 0.94
N ILE A 66 -1.38 12.42 1.01
CA ILE A 66 -1.06 11.09 1.53
C ILE A 66 -0.01 11.28 2.63
N GLU A 67 -0.27 10.78 3.82
CA GLU A 67 0.70 10.75 4.92
C GLU A 67 0.93 9.33 5.37
N GLY A 68 2.17 9.02 5.78
CA GLY A 68 2.48 7.74 6.42
C GLY A 68 3.89 7.76 7.00
N THR A 69 4.21 6.71 7.73
CA THR A 69 5.51 6.56 8.40
C THR A 69 6.34 5.51 7.69
N LEU A 70 7.56 5.89 7.30
CA LEU A 70 8.52 4.98 6.70
C LEU A 70 9.24 4.17 7.78
N SER A 71 9.34 2.85 7.60
CA SER A 71 10.09 1.95 8.46
C SER A 71 11.03 1.07 7.63
N TYR A 72 12.26 0.92 8.09
CA TYR A 72 13.30 0.08 7.50
C TYR A 72 14.39 -0.22 8.52
N ASP A 73 15.21 -1.24 8.27
CA ASP A 73 16.34 -1.58 9.13
C ASP A 73 17.58 -0.73 8.80
N ASN A 74 17.91 0.22 9.67
CA ASN A 74 19.09 1.08 9.56
C ASN A 74 20.43 0.35 9.86
N LYS A 75 20.36 -0.91 10.31
CA LYS A 75 21.53 -1.79 10.38
C LYS A 75 21.88 -2.37 9.02
N VAL A 76 20.96 -2.37 8.05
CA VAL A 76 21.16 -2.91 6.70
C VAL A 76 21.19 -1.81 5.63
N LEU A 77 20.31 -0.82 5.75
CA LEU A 77 20.21 0.31 4.82
C LEU A 77 20.80 1.57 5.45
N ASN A 78 21.44 2.41 4.66
CA ASN A 78 21.87 3.73 5.11
C ASN A 78 20.66 4.56 5.54
N GLU A 79 20.86 5.40 6.56
CA GLU A 79 19.80 6.29 7.03
C GLU A 79 19.42 7.29 5.94
N ILE A 80 18.11 7.43 5.73
CA ILE A 80 17.51 8.53 4.97
C ILE A 80 17.47 9.74 5.89
N THR A 81 18.23 10.76 5.53
CA THR A 81 18.42 11.95 6.37
C THR A 81 17.87 13.22 5.76
N THR A 82 17.53 13.20 4.47
CA THR A 82 17.09 14.39 3.72
C THR A 82 15.99 14.06 2.71
N ASP A 83 15.21 15.08 2.36
CA ASP A 83 14.15 15.02 1.35
C ASP A 83 14.70 14.69 -0.05
N ASN A 84 15.98 14.94 -0.33
CA ASN A 84 16.59 14.66 -1.64
C ASN A 84 16.60 13.17 -2.00
N GLN A 85 16.43 12.28 -1.02
CA GLN A 85 16.32 10.85 -1.24
C GLN A 85 14.87 10.42 -1.53
N ILE A 86 13.90 11.33 -1.45
CA ILE A 86 12.48 11.05 -1.69
C ILE A 86 11.95 12.04 -2.72
N GLU A 87 11.77 11.56 -3.94
CA GLU A 87 11.34 12.37 -5.06
C GLU A 87 9.84 12.25 -5.30
N GLY A 88 9.13 13.38 -5.26
CA GLY A 88 7.71 13.45 -5.64
C GLY A 88 7.54 13.27 -7.15
N MET A 89 6.61 12.40 -7.53
CA MET A 89 6.28 12.08 -8.92
C MET A 89 4.95 12.71 -9.32
N SER A 90 4.65 12.82 -10.61
CA SER A 90 3.33 13.30 -11.10
C SER A 90 2.85 14.63 -10.49
N GLY A 91 3.76 15.52 -10.12
CA GLY A 91 3.44 16.83 -9.51
C GLY A 91 3.29 16.82 -7.99
N TRP A 92 3.34 15.66 -7.34
CA TRP A 92 3.33 15.56 -5.88
C TRP A 92 4.56 16.26 -5.27
N LYS A 93 4.33 16.96 -4.16
CA LYS A 93 5.36 17.61 -3.34
C LYS A 93 5.55 16.79 -2.08
N ILE A 94 6.79 16.58 -1.69
CA ILE A 94 7.16 15.72 -0.56
C ILE A 94 7.79 16.56 0.54
N THR A 95 7.45 16.21 1.77
CA THR A 95 8.16 16.63 2.98
C THR A 95 8.46 15.39 3.80
N PHE A 96 9.70 15.29 4.30
CA PHE A 96 10.10 14.19 5.16
C PHE A 96 10.58 14.70 6.52
N ASP A 97 9.94 14.20 7.57
CA ASP A 97 10.39 14.43 8.94
C ASP A 97 11.32 13.29 9.34
N ASN A 98 12.62 13.58 9.40
CA ASN A 98 13.65 12.60 9.75
C ASN A 98 13.52 12.07 11.20
N PHE A 99 12.91 12.83 12.12
CA PHE A 99 12.74 12.36 13.50
C PHE A 99 11.60 11.34 13.60
N SER A 100 10.43 11.69 13.07
CA SER A 100 9.26 10.79 13.11
C SER A 100 9.21 9.77 11.97
N LYS A 101 10.14 9.87 11.01
CA LYS A 101 10.14 9.15 9.73
C LYS A 101 8.84 9.33 8.93
N LYS A 102 8.10 10.41 9.18
CA LYS A 102 6.84 10.70 8.50
C LYS A 102 7.12 11.30 7.13
N ILE A 103 6.47 10.75 6.10
CA ILE A 103 6.42 11.31 4.75
C ILE A 103 5.04 11.93 4.57
N THR A 104 5.02 13.19 4.15
CA THR A 104 3.80 13.89 3.73
C THR A 104 3.92 14.20 2.24
N ALA A 105 3.07 13.59 1.43
CA ALA A 105 2.92 13.88 0.02
C ALA A 105 1.67 14.75 -0.20
N THR A 106 1.82 15.89 -0.86
CA THR A 106 0.71 16.81 -1.18
C THR A 106 0.65 17.08 -2.69
N SER A 107 -0.56 17.12 -3.23
CA SER A 107 -0.85 17.58 -4.59
C SER A 107 -1.72 18.83 -4.53
N THR A 108 -1.43 19.80 -5.40
CA THR A 108 -2.27 21.00 -5.57
C THR A 108 -3.53 20.73 -6.38
N THR A 109 -3.55 19.61 -7.11
CA THR A 109 -4.70 19.16 -7.90
C THR A 109 -5.27 17.86 -7.32
N ALA A 110 -6.60 17.73 -7.41
CA ALA A 110 -7.31 16.54 -7.01
C ALA A 110 -6.89 15.32 -7.87
N VAL A 111 -6.25 14.32 -7.26
CA VAL A 111 -5.82 13.10 -7.95
C VAL A 111 -6.92 12.05 -7.89
N LYS A 112 -7.38 11.58 -9.06
CA LYS A 112 -8.46 10.59 -9.20
C LYS A 112 -8.06 9.35 -10.00
N SER A 113 -6.93 9.41 -10.68
CA SER A 113 -6.41 8.32 -11.51
C SER A 113 -5.26 7.61 -10.80
N ASN A 114 -5.14 6.31 -11.02
CA ASN A 114 -4.00 5.53 -10.56
C ASN A 114 -2.69 6.12 -11.07
N GLY A 115 -1.66 6.10 -10.24
CA GLY A 115 -0.36 6.62 -10.67
C GLY A 115 0.70 6.66 -9.56
N PRO A 116 1.94 6.97 -9.95
CA PRO A 116 3.03 7.12 -9.00
C PRO A 116 2.87 8.41 -8.20
N VAL A 117 3.20 8.32 -6.90
CA VAL A 117 3.14 9.42 -5.93
C VAL A 117 4.55 9.91 -5.62
N PHE A 118 5.45 9.01 -5.23
CA PHE A 118 6.86 9.32 -4.99
C PHE A 118 7.74 8.09 -5.12
N GLN A 119 9.04 8.29 -5.21
CA GLN A 119 10.05 7.24 -5.15
C GLN A 119 11.07 7.55 -4.04
N ILE A 120 11.55 6.50 -3.37
CA ILE A 120 12.58 6.60 -2.33
C ILE A 120 13.84 5.91 -2.82
N SER A 121 14.98 6.59 -2.70
CA SER A 121 16.32 6.05 -2.98
C SER A 121 16.95 5.52 -1.69
N PHE A 122 17.19 4.22 -1.67
CA PHE A 122 17.90 3.52 -0.60
C PHE A 122 19.30 3.14 -1.04
N LYS A 123 20.21 3.02 -0.06
CA LYS A 123 21.54 2.47 -0.27
C LYS A 123 21.77 1.36 0.74
N VAL A 124 22.20 0.19 0.27
CA VAL A 124 22.65 -0.88 1.17
C VAL A 124 23.96 -0.44 1.80
N ARG A 125 24.10 -0.64 3.10
CA ARG A 125 25.35 -0.43 3.80
C ARG A 125 26.48 -1.26 3.19
N SER A 126 27.65 -0.67 3.00
CA SER A 126 28.80 -1.34 2.37
C SER A 126 29.50 -2.33 3.30
N ASP A 127 29.33 -2.19 4.61
CA ASP A 127 29.92 -3.05 5.64
C ASP A 127 29.09 -4.31 5.92
N ILE A 128 27.97 -4.50 5.22
CA ILE A 128 27.20 -5.73 5.29
C ILE A 128 27.95 -6.81 4.49
N ALA A 129 28.34 -7.87 5.19
CA ALA A 129 28.93 -9.04 4.54
C ALA A 129 27.91 -9.59 3.51
N PRO A 130 28.28 -9.69 2.22
CA PRO A 130 27.44 -10.39 1.27
C PRO A 130 27.28 -11.84 1.74
N ALA A 131 26.09 -12.40 1.54
CA ALA A 131 25.85 -13.81 1.80
C ALA A 131 26.98 -14.65 1.17
N SER A 132 27.67 -15.45 2.00
CA SER A 132 28.42 -16.57 1.43
C SER A 132 27.38 -17.49 0.82
N GLN A 133 27.42 -17.69 -0.51
CA GLN A 133 26.64 -18.73 -1.15
C GLN A 133 27.19 -20.09 -0.70
N THR A 134 26.85 -20.54 0.51
CA THR A 134 27.03 -21.94 0.92
C THR A 134 26.03 -22.77 0.15
N GLY A 135 26.39 -23.12 -1.09
CA GLY A 135 25.48 -23.85 -1.98
C GLY A 135 25.97 -24.09 -3.42
N GLN A 136 27.27 -24.17 -3.69
CA GLN A 136 27.79 -24.82 -4.91
C GLN A 136 29.20 -25.37 -4.70
N THR A 137 29.34 -26.37 -3.83
CA THR A 137 30.41 -27.38 -3.99
C THR A 137 30.00 -28.30 -5.13
N GLY A 138 30.35 -27.89 -6.34
CA GLY A 138 30.15 -28.63 -7.59
C GLY A 138 31.26 -28.32 -8.57
N GLN A 139 32.47 -28.74 -8.23
CA GLN A 139 33.52 -29.23 -9.13
C GLN A 139 33.66 -28.56 -10.52
N SER A 140 34.69 -27.73 -10.69
CA SER A 140 35.67 -27.92 -11.78
C SER A 140 36.90 -27.05 -11.51
N GLY A 141 38.05 -27.69 -11.34
CA GLY A 141 39.31 -27.03 -11.09
C GLY A 141 39.85 -26.33 -12.34
N THR A 142 40.61 -25.26 -12.12
CA THR A 142 41.90 -25.01 -12.77
C THR A 142 42.62 -23.95 -11.94
N THR A 143 43.61 -24.41 -11.18
CA THR A 143 44.58 -23.58 -10.47
C THR A 143 45.49 -22.89 -11.49
N ASN A 144 45.55 -21.56 -11.49
CA ASN A 144 46.73 -20.85 -11.93
C ASN A 144 47.19 -19.92 -10.81
N ASN A 145 48.29 -20.34 -10.20
CA ASN A 145 48.99 -19.71 -9.10
C ASN A 145 49.85 -18.56 -9.62
N SER A 146 49.79 -17.41 -8.97
CA SER A 146 50.91 -16.46 -8.90
C SER A 146 50.84 -15.68 -7.60
N GLY A 147 51.56 -16.20 -6.60
CA GLY A 147 52.37 -15.37 -5.70
C GLY A 147 51.70 -14.82 -4.43
N SER A 148 51.68 -15.62 -3.37
CA SER A 148 52.32 -15.29 -2.08
C SER A 148 51.87 -16.32 -1.03
N GLY A 149 52.85 -16.92 -0.36
CA GLY A 149 52.75 -18.24 0.25
C GLY A 149 51.95 -18.32 1.55
N ILE A 150 51.14 -19.38 1.64
CA ILE A 150 50.97 -20.17 2.85
C ILE A 150 51.08 -21.64 2.44
N ASN A 151 52.21 -22.26 2.72
CA ASN A 151 52.44 -23.69 2.53
C ASN A 151 52.08 -24.41 3.83
N LEU A 152 51.00 -25.18 3.83
CA LEU A 152 50.59 -26.06 4.93
C LEU A 152 50.63 -27.52 4.46
N SER A 153 51.83 -28.01 4.18
CA SER A 153 52.06 -29.43 3.92
C SER A 153 52.31 -30.16 5.24
N GLY A 154 51.29 -30.86 5.76
CA GLY A 154 51.48 -31.90 6.78
C GLY A 154 50.33 -32.04 7.77
N GLY A 155 49.49 -33.07 7.58
CA GLY A 155 48.65 -33.67 8.62
C GLY A 155 47.36 -32.91 8.97
N ASN A 156 46.22 -33.55 8.69
CA ASN A 156 44.87 -33.10 9.05
C ASN A 156 44.46 -31.72 8.53
N GLN A 157 43.75 -31.73 7.40
CA GLN A 157 42.98 -30.58 6.91
C GLN A 157 41.79 -30.31 7.85
N GLN A 158 42.04 -29.78 9.05
CA GLN A 158 41.03 -28.98 9.72
C GLN A 158 41.01 -27.64 8.99
N SER A 159 40.06 -27.52 8.06
CA SER A 159 39.63 -26.21 7.59
C SER A 159 39.26 -25.39 8.82
N LEU A 160 40.08 -24.39 9.12
CA LEU A 160 39.71 -23.34 10.06
C LEU A 160 38.58 -22.56 9.39
N SER A 161 37.35 -23.04 9.55
CA SER A 161 36.18 -22.21 9.34
C SER A 161 36.29 -21.09 10.36
N LEU A 162 36.74 -19.92 9.92
CA LEU A 162 36.51 -18.70 10.68
C LEU A 162 34.99 -18.56 10.72
N GLY A 163 34.42 -19.02 11.84
CA GLY A 163 33.02 -18.90 12.18
C GLY A 163 32.64 -17.44 12.25
N GLY A 164 32.40 -16.84 11.10
CA GLY A 164 31.51 -15.71 10.98
C GLY A 164 30.11 -16.22 11.26
N THR A 165 29.72 -16.27 12.53
CA THR A 165 28.33 -16.40 12.96
C THR A 165 27.58 -15.13 12.57
N GLY A 166 27.34 -14.98 11.27
CA GLY A 166 26.38 -14.03 10.72
C GLY A 166 25.17 -14.82 10.26
N THR A 167 24.30 -15.20 11.19
CA THR A 167 22.91 -15.61 10.88
C THR A 167 22.09 -14.38 10.49
N GLY A 168 22.60 -13.58 9.55
CA GLY A 168 21.86 -12.47 8.98
C GLY A 168 20.89 -13.01 7.95
N THR A 169 19.61 -12.76 8.13
CA THR A 169 18.64 -12.92 7.04
C THR A 169 19.14 -12.11 5.84
N ASN A 170 19.27 -12.75 4.67
CA ASN A 170 19.65 -12.11 3.40
C ASN A 170 18.56 -11.17 2.85
N GLU A 171 17.67 -10.69 3.71
CA GLU A 171 16.50 -9.91 3.36
C GLU A 171 16.40 -8.73 4.33
N THR A 172 16.06 -7.56 3.79
CA THR A 172 15.58 -6.42 4.57
C THR A 172 14.17 -6.05 4.11
N SER A 173 13.36 -5.54 5.02
CA SER A 173 12.01 -5.07 4.71
C SER A 173 11.94 -3.56 4.79
N ILE A 174 11.17 -3.00 3.86
CA ILE A 174 10.81 -1.60 3.82
C ILE A 174 9.30 -1.54 3.92
N GLU A 175 8.80 -0.74 4.84
CA GLU A 175 7.38 -0.65 5.15
C GLU A 175 6.92 0.80 5.14
N PHE A 176 5.71 1.04 4.66
CA PHE A 176 5.03 2.32 4.76
C PHE A 176 3.74 2.11 5.55
N LYS A 177 3.67 2.73 6.72
CA LYS A 177 2.68 2.43 7.75
C LYS A 177 1.82 3.61 8.11
N SER A 178 0.70 3.33 8.80
CA SER A 178 -0.19 4.33 9.37
C SER A 178 -0.65 5.34 8.31
N ILE A 179 -1.04 4.80 7.14
CA ILE A 179 -1.29 5.60 5.95
C ILE A 179 -2.63 6.33 6.08
N LYS A 180 -2.59 7.66 5.93
CA LYS A 180 -3.74 8.54 5.91
C LYS A 180 -3.89 9.18 4.54
N LEU A 181 -5.13 9.31 4.09
CA LEU A 181 -5.52 9.92 2.84
C LEU A 181 -6.43 11.12 3.14
N GLU A 182 -6.25 12.22 2.43
CA GLU A 182 -7.16 13.36 2.50
C GLU A 182 -7.56 13.83 1.11
N GLY A 183 -8.82 14.29 1.02
CA GLY A 183 -9.44 14.84 -0.18
C GLY A 183 -10.45 15.90 0.19
N GLY A 184 -10.08 17.19 0.10
CA GLY A 184 -10.93 18.27 0.60
C GLY A 184 -11.10 18.17 2.13
N LEU A 185 -12.34 18.04 2.61
CA LEU A 185 -12.64 17.80 4.03
C LEU A 185 -12.74 16.31 4.39
N ASP A 186 -12.73 15.45 3.37
CA ASP A 186 -12.87 14.01 3.54
C ASP A 186 -11.51 13.39 3.91
N GLN A 187 -11.55 12.40 4.80
CA GLN A 187 -10.38 11.67 5.26
C GLN A 187 -10.59 10.17 5.09
N GLY A 188 -9.48 9.44 5.03
CA GLY A 188 -9.49 7.99 5.12
C GLY A 188 -8.12 7.42 5.43
N THR A 189 -8.05 6.09 5.43
CA THR A 189 -6.83 5.34 5.73
C THR A 189 -6.61 4.26 4.69
N ALA A 190 -5.36 3.94 4.40
CA ALA A 190 -4.99 2.78 3.61
C ALA A 190 -4.28 1.74 4.48
N ASN A 191 -4.24 0.50 4.00
CA ASN A 191 -3.51 -0.56 4.67
C ASN A 191 -2.00 -0.28 4.65
N ASP A 192 -1.31 -0.69 5.71
CA ASP A 192 0.15 -0.73 5.73
C ASP A 192 0.65 -1.61 4.58
N VAL A 193 1.77 -1.19 3.98
CA VAL A 193 2.40 -1.93 2.88
C VAL A 193 3.85 -2.20 3.18
N SER A 194 4.34 -3.33 2.67
CA SER A 194 5.71 -3.77 2.86
C SER A 194 6.26 -4.36 1.58
N THR A 195 7.56 -4.16 1.34
CA THR A 195 8.32 -4.92 0.36
C THR A 195 9.55 -5.52 1.00
N LYS A 196 10.09 -6.57 0.38
CA LYS A 196 11.34 -7.21 0.74
C LYS A 196 12.40 -6.96 -0.30
N ILE A 197 13.64 -6.86 0.16
CA ILE A 197 14.83 -6.67 -0.67
C ILE A 197 15.86 -7.71 -0.25
N ASN A 198 16.33 -8.51 -1.20
CA ASN A 198 17.40 -9.46 -0.99
C ASN A 198 18.75 -8.76 -1.03
N ILE A 199 19.61 -9.03 -0.04
CA ILE A 199 20.99 -8.54 0.01
C ILE A 199 21.93 -9.65 -0.46
N GLY A 200 22.62 -9.43 -1.57
CA GLY A 200 23.51 -10.42 -2.14
C GLY A 200 24.10 -9.98 -3.47
N GLN A 201 25.03 -10.78 -4.02
CA GLN A 201 25.53 -10.52 -5.37
C GLN A 201 24.36 -10.66 -6.35
N ALA A 202 24.11 -9.62 -7.14
CA ALA A 202 23.13 -9.67 -8.21
C ALA A 202 23.48 -10.83 -9.15
N SER A 203 22.69 -11.90 -9.13
CA SER A 203 22.66 -12.80 -10.29
C SER A 203 22.29 -11.93 -11.48
N GLN A 204 23.04 -12.04 -12.58
CA GLN A 204 22.81 -11.22 -13.77
C GLN A 204 21.31 -11.14 -14.09
N GLN A 205 20.82 -9.92 -14.30
CA GLN A 205 19.42 -9.63 -14.56
C GLN A 205 18.88 -10.57 -15.65
N GLN A 206 17.83 -11.33 -15.35
CA GLN A 206 16.94 -11.81 -16.39
C GLN A 206 16.17 -10.60 -16.93
N PRO A 207 16.20 -10.29 -18.24
CA PRO A 207 15.35 -9.29 -18.82
C PRO A 207 13.90 -9.76 -18.72
N ASN A 208 13.04 -8.96 -18.09
CA ASN A 208 11.58 -8.93 -18.26
C ASN A 208 10.86 -10.29 -18.19
N GLN A 209 10.55 -10.78 -16.98
CA GLN A 209 9.51 -11.80 -16.86
C GLN A 209 8.12 -11.15 -16.97
N GLN A 210 7.56 -11.19 -18.19
CA GLN A 210 6.11 -11.34 -18.35
C GLN A 210 5.64 -12.55 -17.52
N PRO A 211 4.39 -12.58 -17.01
CA PRO A 211 3.86 -13.75 -16.31
C PRO A 211 4.03 -15.00 -17.20
N GLN A 212 4.79 -15.98 -16.71
CA GLN A 212 5.05 -17.21 -17.44
C GLN A 212 3.74 -17.93 -17.74
N GLN A 213 3.49 -18.14 -19.03
CA GLN A 213 2.53 -19.12 -19.52
C GLN A 213 2.98 -20.52 -19.09
N GLN A 214 2.05 -21.27 -18.51
CA GLN A 214 2.22 -22.66 -18.12
C GLN A 214 2.45 -23.54 -19.37
N PRO A 215 3.47 -24.43 -19.40
CA PRO A 215 3.70 -25.33 -20.52
C PRO A 215 2.60 -26.39 -20.64
N SER A 216 2.15 -26.61 -21.88
CA SER A 216 1.13 -27.57 -22.30
C SER A 216 1.49 -29.02 -21.95
N THR A 217 0.58 -29.73 -21.28
CA THR A 217 0.60 -31.20 -21.20
C THR A 217 0.17 -31.83 -22.54
N PRO A 218 0.76 -32.97 -22.97
CA PRO A 218 0.39 -33.62 -24.22
C PRO A 218 -1.03 -34.21 -24.17
N ALA A 219 -1.79 -34.03 -25.25
CA ALA A 219 -3.16 -34.51 -25.38
C ALA A 219 -3.23 -36.06 -25.45
N PRO A 220 -4.18 -36.70 -24.75
CA PRO A 220 -4.66 -38.02 -25.11
C PRO A 220 -5.62 -37.91 -26.31
N THR A 221 -5.46 -38.82 -27.26
CA THR A 221 -6.21 -38.96 -28.51
C THR A 221 -7.68 -39.37 -28.28
N VAL A 222 -8.50 -39.24 -29.36
CA VAL A 222 -9.80 -39.91 -29.68
C VAL A 222 -11.06 -39.01 -29.56
N PRO A 223 -12.08 -39.07 -30.46
CA PRO A 223 -12.15 -38.95 -31.93
C PRO A 223 -13.12 -37.80 -32.38
N THR A 224 -13.31 -37.67 -33.70
CA THR A 224 -14.16 -36.77 -34.54
C THR A 224 -15.57 -36.33 -34.02
N PRO A 225 -16.08 -35.12 -34.38
CA PRO A 225 -17.21 -34.46 -33.71
C PRO A 225 -18.61 -34.69 -34.32
N ALA A 226 -19.65 -34.48 -33.50
CA ALA A 226 -21.07 -34.32 -33.88
C ALA A 226 -21.76 -33.29 -32.94
N PRO A 227 -22.90 -32.67 -33.31
CA PRO A 227 -23.00 -31.21 -33.37
C PRO A 227 -23.64 -30.50 -32.15
N SER A 228 -23.20 -29.24 -32.00
CA SER A 228 -23.74 -28.06 -31.33
C SER A 228 -25.01 -28.20 -30.47
N GLN A 229 -24.86 -27.99 -29.16
CA GLN A 229 -25.93 -27.53 -28.29
C GLN A 229 -25.56 -26.22 -27.58
N GLN A 230 -26.58 -25.35 -27.52
CA GLN A 230 -26.65 -23.96 -27.10
C GLN A 230 -26.09 -23.68 -25.69
N PRO A 231 -25.40 -22.55 -25.42
CA PRO A 231 -24.89 -22.24 -24.08
C PRO A 231 -26.02 -21.91 -23.10
N SER A 232 -26.00 -22.57 -21.93
CA SER A 232 -26.79 -22.17 -20.76
C SER A 232 -26.04 -21.06 -19.99
N THR A 233 -26.76 -20.00 -19.62
CA THR A 233 -26.29 -18.85 -18.84
C THR A 233 -25.80 -19.28 -17.45
N PRO A 234 -24.60 -18.86 -16.99
CA PRO A 234 -24.18 -19.06 -15.60
C PRO A 234 -24.90 -18.09 -14.65
N GLU A 235 -25.29 -18.62 -13.50
CA GLU A 235 -25.91 -17.93 -12.36
C GLU A 235 -24.96 -16.86 -11.75
N PRO A 236 -25.44 -15.69 -11.31
CA PRO A 236 -24.59 -14.62 -10.82
C PRO A 236 -24.02 -14.92 -9.43
N THR A 237 -22.69 -15.02 -9.34
CA THR A 237 -21.96 -15.08 -8.08
C THR A 237 -22.10 -13.75 -7.32
N GLN A 238 -22.61 -13.84 -6.09
CA GLN A 238 -22.83 -12.73 -5.16
C GLN A 238 -21.53 -11.93 -4.90
N PRO A 239 -21.54 -10.58 -4.98
CA PRO A 239 -20.37 -9.78 -4.62
C PRO A 239 -20.09 -9.86 -3.11
N SER A 240 -18.80 -9.97 -2.78
CA SER A 240 -18.27 -9.87 -1.42
C SER A 240 -18.80 -8.60 -0.75
N LYS A 241 -19.31 -8.72 0.48
CA LYS A 241 -19.89 -7.58 1.22
C LYS A 241 -18.81 -6.53 1.49
N ASN A 242 -18.98 -5.34 0.91
CA ASN A 242 -18.28 -4.12 1.33
C ASN A 242 -18.37 -3.98 2.86
N PRO A 243 -17.34 -3.42 3.53
CA PRO A 243 -17.52 -2.96 4.91
C PRO A 243 -18.68 -1.97 4.92
N LYS A 244 -19.68 -2.23 5.77
CA LYS A 244 -20.83 -1.34 5.98
C LYS A 244 -20.31 0.00 6.49
N ALA A 245 -20.13 0.97 5.59
CA ALA A 245 -20.22 2.37 5.97
C ALA A 245 -21.65 2.57 6.52
N GLY A 246 -21.78 3.26 7.66
CA GLY A 246 -22.98 3.33 8.50
C GLY A 246 -24.22 3.96 7.85
N ILE A 247 -24.77 3.33 6.82
CA ILE A 247 -26.01 3.71 6.13
C ILE A 247 -27.25 3.34 6.97
N GLU A 248 -27.12 2.42 7.94
CA GLU A 248 -28.30 1.87 8.64
C GLU A 248 -28.85 2.79 9.74
N ASP A 249 -28.03 3.67 10.33
CA ASP A 249 -28.46 4.54 11.44
C ASP A 249 -28.92 5.95 11.02
N ALA A 250 -28.44 6.47 9.89
CA ALA A 250 -28.82 7.78 9.40
C ALA A 250 -30.34 7.95 9.17
N PRO A 251 -31.07 7.01 8.52
CA PRO A 251 -32.52 7.13 8.40
C PRO A 251 -33.24 6.97 9.74
N ILE A 252 -32.70 6.17 10.68
CA ILE A 252 -33.31 5.95 12.01
C ILE A 252 -33.21 7.23 12.86
N ILE A 253 -32.04 7.88 12.87
CA ILE A 253 -31.82 9.15 13.58
C ILE A 253 -32.68 10.26 12.98
N LEU A 254 -32.85 10.30 11.65
CA LEU A 254 -33.71 11.27 10.98
C LEU A 254 -35.19 11.08 11.34
N ILE A 255 -35.68 9.83 11.35
CA ILE A 255 -37.06 9.51 11.76
C ILE A 255 -37.29 9.83 13.25
N ALA A 256 -36.30 9.56 14.10
CA ALA A 256 -36.35 9.91 15.53
C ALA A 256 -36.38 11.43 15.74
N ALA A 257 -35.56 12.20 15.03
CA ALA A 257 -35.57 13.66 15.12
C ALA A 257 -36.88 14.27 14.59
N LEU A 258 -37.40 13.78 13.47
CA LEU A 258 -38.68 14.22 12.91
C LEU A 258 -39.86 13.92 13.85
N SER A 259 -39.86 12.77 14.52
CA SER A 259 -40.92 12.43 15.50
C SER A 259 -40.86 13.28 16.76
N ILE A 260 -39.67 13.67 17.23
CA ILE A 260 -39.49 14.63 18.34
C ILE A 260 -40.00 16.02 17.95
N VAL A 261 -39.65 16.51 16.75
CA VAL A 261 -40.13 17.81 16.26
C VAL A 261 -41.66 17.80 16.10
N ALA A 262 -42.23 16.73 15.54
CA ALA A 262 -43.67 16.59 15.39
C ALA A 262 -44.42 16.57 16.73
N THR A 263 -43.89 15.86 17.74
CA THR A 263 -44.49 15.80 19.09
C THR A 263 -44.42 17.15 19.81
N ILE A 264 -43.30 17.86 19.74
CA ILE A 264 -43.16 19.21 20.33
C ILE A 264 -44.13 20.18 19.65
N SER A 265 -44.21 20.17 18.31
CA SER A 265 -45.12 21.02 17.55
C SER A 265 -46.59 20.72 17.87
N PHE A 266 -46.95 19.45 18.05
CA PHE A 266 -48.31 19.04 18.46
C PHE A 266 -48.67 19.54 19.88
N ILE A 267 -47.75 19.42 20.85
CA ILE A 267 -47.96 19.90 22.22
C ILE A 267 -48.13 21.42 22.24
N LEU A 268 -47.31 22.16 21.49
CA LEU A 268 -47.41 23.62 21.38
C LEU A 268 -48.70 24.06 20.68
N LEU A 269 -49.15 23.34 19.65
CA LEU A 269 -50.43 23.60 18.98
C LEU A 269 -51.63 23.35 19.89
N LYS A 270 -51.60 22.29 20.71
CA LYS A 270 -52.63 21.97 21.70
C LYS A 270 -52.72 23.03 22.81
N LYS A 271 -51.60 23.60 23.24
CA LYS A 271 -51.56 24.70 24.22
C LYS A 271 -51.94 26.08 23.64
N ALA A 272 -51.90 26.23 22.31
CA ALA A 272 -52.23 27.47 21.62
C ALA A 272 -53.70 27.58 21.19
N LYS A 273 -54.48 26.52 21.39
CA LYS A 273 -55.93 26.44 21.20
C LYS A 273 -56.63 26.75 22.52
#